data_AF-A0A3N5RF44-F1
#
_entry.id   AF-A0A3N5RF44-F1
#
_cell.length_a   1.000
_cell.length_b   1.000
_cell.length_c   1.000
_cell.angle_alpha   90.00
_cell.angle_beta   90.00
_cell.angle_gamma   90.00
#
_symmetry.space_group_name_H-M   'P 1'
#
loop_
_entity.id
_entity.type
_entity.pdbx_description
1 polymer ?
#
loop_
_entity_poly.entity_id
_entity_poly.type
_entity_poly.pdbx_seq_one_letter_code
_entity_poly.pdbx_strand_id
1 'polypeptide(L)'
;PVKQKLGQKISEVEIDNGVDWRKKHWNSIVQNYGKAAAFRDYADDLEQVYAREWLNLAELNLCLLEMLLRWMQIPTRVLRSGQMKAQGKASELVLVLCREAGADRYLSGIGGKGYLDEAAFRSAGVEILYRPPVLPAPYPQQYPKAGFLNDLSMIDLILNCGRQWSTYLDDGNLSRPLSRQAGG
;
A
#
# COMPACT_ATOMS: atom_id res chain seq x y z
N PRO A 1 4.33 13.30 -12.91
CA PRO A 1 3.84 13.91 -11.65
C PRO A 1 4.95 14.48 -10.77
N VAL A 2 6.22 14.07 -10.92
CA VAL A 2 7.32 14.49 -10.06
C VAL A 2 8.54 14.93 -10.86
N LYS A 3 9.42 15.72 -10.23
CA LYS A 3 10.78 16.00 -10.72
C LYS A 3 11.75 15.11 -9.96
N GLN A 4 12.28 14.07 -10.62
CA GLN A 4 13.13 13.08 -9.95
C GLN A 4 14.62 13.24 -10.31
N LYS A 5 15.48 13.13 -9.31
CA LYS A 5 16.92 12.85 -9.46
C LYS A 5 17.22 11.50 -8.81
N LEU A 6 18.10 10.70 -9.43
CA LEU A 6 18.52 9.39 -8.88
C LEU A 6 19.21 9.59 -7.52
N GLY A 7 18.83 8.77 -6.54
CA GLY A 7 19.47 8.73 -5.20
C GLY A 7 18.88 9.65 -4.14
N GLN A 8 17.93 10.53 -4.47
CA GLN A 8 17.26 11.40 -3.48
C GLN A 8 16.27 10.61 -2.62
N LYS A 9 16.05 11.06 -1.37
CA LYS A 9 15.03 10.44 -0.50
C LYS A 9 13.64 10.76 -1.05
N ILE A 10 12.69 9.85 -0.85
CA ILE A 10 11.30 10.07 -1.29
C ILE A 10 10.67 11.33 -0.68
N SER A 11 11.07 11.70 0.53
CA SER A 11 10.66 12.93 1.21
C SER A 11 11.14 14.21 0.53
N GLU A 12 12.17 14.13 -0.31
CA GLU A 12 12.78 15.24 -1.06
C GLU A 12 12.25 15.30 -2.50
N VAL A 13 11.49 14.29 -2.94
CA VAL A 13 10.95 14.24 -4.31
C VAL A 13 9.81 15.24 -4.42
N GLU A 14 10.06 16.38 -5.07
CA GLU A 14 9.06 17.41 -5.32
C GLU A 14 8.00 16.97 -6.34
N ILE A 15 6.75 17.34 -6.07
CA ILE A 15 5.66 17.21 -7.03
C ILE A 15 5.77 18.33 -8.07
N ASP A 16 5.60 17.97 -9.34
CA ASP A 16 5.52 18.96 -10.40
C ASP A 16 4.10 19.52 -10.51
N ASN A 17 3.80 20.59 -9.76
CA ASN A 17 2.50 21.26 -9.85
C ASN A 17 2.34 22.11 -11.13
N GLY A 18 3.42 22.29 -11.92
CA GLY A 18 3.36 23.00 -13.20
C GLY A 18 2.78 22.17 -14.35
N VAL A 19 2.57 20.86 -14.14
CA VAL A 19 1.93 19.97 -15.11
C VAL A 19 0.59 19.45 -14.57
N ASP A 20 -0.36 19.24 -15.47
CA ASP A 20 -1.74 18.88 -15.12
C ASP A 20 -1.93 17.36 -14.83
N TRP A 21 -1.00 16.76 -14.08
CA TRP A 21 -1.04 15.34 -13.75
C TRP A 21 -2.24 15.00 -12.86
N ARG A 22 -2.64 15.94 -12.00
CA ARG A 22 -3.77 15.80 -11.07
C ARG A 22 -5.09 15.59 -11.79
N LYS A 23 -5.43 16.51 -12.69
CA LYS A 23 -6.64 16.39 -13.52
C LYS A 23 -6.58 15.18 -14.42
N LYS A 24 -5.40 14.88 -15.01
CA LYS A 24 -5.23 13.68 -15.83
C LYS A 24 -5.53 12.40 -15.04
N HIS A 25 -4.96 12.26 -13.84
CA HIS A 25 -5.17 11.09 -12.99
C HIS A 25 -6.63 11.00 -12.52
N TRP A 26 -7.21 12.10 -12.07
CA TRP A 26 -8.62 12.14 -11.66
C TRP A 26 -9.55 11.74 -12.81
N ASN A 27 -9.37 12.31 -14.00
CA ASN A 27 -10.15 11.94 -15.18
C ASN A 27 -9.99 10.46 -15.54
N SER A 28 -8.78 9.90 -15.43
CA SER A 28 -8.57 8.47 -15.64
C SER A 28 -9.34 7.62 -14.63
N ILE A 29 -9.38 8.01 -13.35
CA ILE A 29 -10.17 7.32 -12.33
C ILE A 29 -11.66 7.39 -12.67
N VAL A 30 -12.19 8.57 -12.97
CA VAL A 30 -13.60 8.76 -13.34
C VAL A 30 -13.95 7.96 -14.59
N GLN A 31 -13.07 7.93 -15.59
CA GLN A 31 -13.32 7.20 -16.84
C GLN A 31 -13.38 5.68 -16.64
N ASN A 32 -12.49 5.13 -15.80
CA ASN A 32 -12.39 3.69 -15.59
C ASN A 32 -13.35 3.16 -14.52
N TYR A 33 -13.68 3.98 -13.51
CA TYR A 33 -14.44 3.56 -12.35
C TYR A 33 -15.73 4.33 -12.13
N GLY A 34 -16.07 5.34 -12.94
CA GLY A 34 -17.26 6.18 -12.73
C GLY A 34 -18.60 5.42 -12.73
N LYS A 35 -18.61 4.19 -13.24
CA LYS A 35 -19.75 3.27 -13.24
C LYS A 35 -19.58 2.08 -12.28
N ALA A 36 -18.50 2.05 -11.50
CA ALA A 36 -18.23 1.03 -10.49
C ALA A 36 -19.23 1.16 -9.33
N ALA A 37 -19.61 0.02 -8.77
CA ALA A 37 -20.75 -0.08 -7.86
C ALA A 37 -20.61 0.82 -6.63
N ALA A 38 -19.38 0.98 -6.14
CA ALA A 38 -19.09 1.80 -4.96
C ALA A 38 -18.43 3.15 -5.31
N PHE A 39 -18.29 3.52 -6.58
CA PHE A 39 -17.54 4.72 -6.96
C PHE A 39 -18.02 5.98 -6.26
N ARG A 40 -19.34 6.19 -6.21
CA ARG A 40 -19.95 7.37 -5.59
C ARG A 40 -19.68 7.48 -4.09
N ASP A 41 -19.45 6.36 -3.41
CA ASP A 41 -19.17 6.35 -1.97
C ASP A 41 -17.76 6.85 -1.64
N TYR A 42 -16.86 6.86 -2.62
CA TYR A 42 -15.43 7.13 -2.44
C TYR A 42 -14.89 8.24 -3.34
N ALA A 43 -15.67 8.71 -4.32
CA ALA A 43 -15.27 9.68 -5.33
C ALA A 43 -14.82 11.01 -4.70
N ASP A 44 -15.57 11.54 -3.73
CA ASP A 44 -15.29 12.84 -3.11
C ASP A 44 -13.93 12.87 -2.40
N ASP A 45 -13.59 11.79 -1.68
CA ASP A 45 -12.30 11.65 -1.00
C ASP A 45 -11.13 11.65 -2.02
N LEU A 46 -11.27 10.92 -3.13
CA LEU A 46 -10.27 10.90 -4.21
C LEU A 46 -10.17 12.25 -4.91
N GLU A 47 -11.29 12.86 -5.25
CA GLU A 47 -11.34 14.15 -5.92
C GLU A 47 -10.62 15.21 -5.07
N GLN A 48 -10.85 15.24 -3.76
CA GLN A 48 -10.16 16.15 -2.85
C GLN A 48 -8.64 15.97 -2.88
N VAL A 49 -8.15 14.72 -2.91
CA VAL A 49 -6.71 14.45 -3.03
C VAL A 49 -6.14 15.00 -4.33
N TYR A 50 -6.84 14.83 -5.44
CA TYR A 50 -6.38 15.31 -6.75
C TYR A 50 -6.66 16.81 -6.99
N ALA A 51 -7.61 17.43 -6.29
CA ALA A 51 -7.86 18.87 -6.39
C ALA A 51 -6.78 19.70 -5.67
N ARG A 52 -6.15 19.12 -4.64
CA ARG A 52 -5.14 19.76 -3.81
C ARG A 52 -3.75 19.83 -4.49
N GLU A 53 -2.99 20.88 -4.18
CA GLU A 53 -1.54 20.94 -4.43
C GLU A 53 -0.74 20.19 -3.37
N TRP A 54 0.30 19.49 -3.83
CA TRP A 54 1.18 18.70 -2.99
C TRP A 54 2.60 19.22 -3.13
N LEU A 55 3.35 19.26 -2.03
CA LEU A 55 4.74 19.74 -2.04
C LEU A 55 5.70 18.63 -2.45
N ASN A 56 5.58 17.46 -1.83
CA ASN A 56 6.45 16.32 -2.09
C ASN A 56 5.66 15.00 -2.19
N LEU A 57 6.30 14.01 -2.81
CA LEU A 57 5.72 12.70 -3.08
C LEU A 57 5.42 11.90 -1.81
N ALA A 58 6.21 12.05 -0.76
CA ALA A 58 5.99 11.32 0.48
C ALA A 58 4.68 11.74 1.17
N GLU A 59 4.37 13.03 1.21
CA GLU A 59 3.13 13.54 1.82
C GLU A 59 1.89 13.14 1.00
N LEU A 60 1.97 13.16 -0.33
CA LEU A 60 0.90 12.65 -1.20
C LEU A 60 0.66 11.16 -0.96
N ASN A 61 1.72 10.35 -0.99
CA ASN A 61 1.61 8.90 -0.79
C ASN A 61 1.06 8.55 0.58
N LEU A 62 1.46 9.30 1.62
CA LEU A 62 0.93 9.06 2.95
C LEU A 62 -0.54 9.41 3.06
N CYS A 63 -0.98 10.53 2.46
CA CYS A 63 -2.40 10.88 2.43
C CYS A 63 -3.23 9.78 1.74
N LEU A 64 -2.76 9.27 0.60
CA LEU A 64 -3.39 8.15 -0.10
C LEU A 64 -3.41 6.87 0.74
N LEU A 65 -2.30 6.54 1.42
CA LEU A 65 -2.21 5.38 2.31
C LEU A 65 -3.20 5.49 3.47
N GLU A 66 -3.23 6.62 4.16
CA GLU A 66 -4.14 6.85 5.29
C GLU A 66 -5.61 6.79 4.84
N MET A 67 -5.93 7.38 3.68
CA MET A 67 -7.25 7.26 3.07
C MET A 67 -7.65 5.80 2.82
N LEU A 68 -6.77 5.01 2.18
CA LEU A 68 -7.03 3.59 1.91
C LEU A 68 -7.19 2.78 3.19
N LEU A 69 -6.34 3.00 4.21
CA LEU A 69 -6.46 2.34 5.50
C LEU A 69 -7.80 2.64 6.19
N ARG A 70 -8.27 3.90 6.11
CA ARG A 70 -9.60 4.28 6.62
C ARG A 70 -10.72 3.58 5.86
N TRP A 71 -10.69 3.60 4.53
CA TRP A 71 -11.72 2.95 3.71
C TRP A 71 -11.81 1.45 3.97
N MET A 72 -10.66 0.82 4.18
CA MET A 72 -10.54 -0.59 4.49
C MET A 72 -10.72 -0.89 5.99
N GLN A 73 -10.91 0.12 6.84
CA GLN A 73 -11.04 -0.06 8.29
C GLN A 73 -9.89 -0.89 8.90
N ILE A 74 -8.66 -0.68 8.42
CA ILE A 74 -7.47 -1.36 8.92
C ILE A 74 -6.85 -0.49 10.02
N PRO A 75 -6.96 -0.86 11.32
CA PRO A 75 -6.53 -0.02 12.44
C PRO A 75 -5.02 -0.20 12.73
N THR A 76 -4.20 -0.26 11.69
CA THR A 76 -2.76 -0.52 11.82
C THR A 76 -2.01 0.78 12.12
N ARG A 77 -1.14 0.74 13.13
CA ARG A 77 -0.22 1.84 13.44
C ARG A 77 0.72 2.08 12.25
N VAL A 78 0.73 3.31 11.73
CA VAL A 78 1.65 3.74 10.68
C VAL A 78 2.87 4.39 11.32
N LEU A 79 4.06 3.92 10.94
CA LEU A 79 5.34 4.49 11.36
C LEU A 79 6.09 5.02 10.14
N ARG A 80 6.57 6.26 10.21
CA ARG A 80 7.40 6.84 9.16
C ARG A 80 8.86 6.53 9.47
N SER A 81 9.57 5.88 8.55
CA SER A 81 11.00 5.58 8.73
C SER A 81 11.86 6.83 8.95
N GLY A 82 11.47 7.98 8.40
CA GLY A 82 12.14 9.27 8.66
C GLY A 82 12.01 9.80 10.10
N GLN A 83 11.09 9.24 10.90
CA GLN A 83 10.93 9.54 12.34
C GLN A 83 11.58 8.47 13.23
N MET A 84 12.15 7.43 12.62
CA MET A 84 12.81 6.33 13.29
C MET A 84 14.32 6.58 13.34
N LYS A 85 15.02 5.90 14.26
CA LYS A 85 16.48 5.95 14.38
C LYS A 85 17.19 5.00 13.43
N ALA A 86 16.43 4.16 12.72
CA ALA A 86 16.92 3.17 11.80
C ALA A 86 17.88 3.75 10.74
N GLN A 87 19.00 3.07 10.57
CA GLN A 87 20.02 3.34 9.57
C GLN A 87 20.38 2.03 8.86
N GLY A 88 21.08 2.12 7.74
CA GLY A 88 21.48 0.98 6.92
C GLY A 88 21.08 1.17 5.47
N LYS A 89 21.28 0.13 4.66
CA LYS A 89 20.89 0.12 3.24
C LYS A 89 20.23 -1.20 2.86
N ALA A 90 19.37 -1.17 1.84
CA ALA A 90 18.72 -2.36 1.28
C ALA A 90 18.14 -3.29 2.37
N SER A 91 18.53 -4.57 2.40
CA SER A 91 18.02 -5.55 3.38
C SER A 91 18.34 -5.21 4.84
N GLU A 92 19.51 -4.62 5.11
CA GLU A 92 19.91 -4.26 6.47
C GLU A 92 18.95 -3.20 7.03
N LEU A 93 18.62 -2.19 6.23
CA LEU A 93 17.69 -1.14 6.63
C LEU A 93 16.32 -1.73 6.99
N VAL A 94 15.81 -2.67 6.20
CA VAL A 94 14.53 -3.34 6.48
C VAL A 94 14.60 -4.08 7.81
N LEU A 95 15.69 -4.82 8.08
CA LEU A 95 15.85 -5.54 9.34
C LEU A 95 15.89 -4.59 10.55
N VAL A 96 16.63 -3.48 10.45
CA VAL A 96 16.71 -2.48 11.52
C VAL A 96 15.35 -1.84 11.77
N LEU A 97 14.58 -1.53 10.72
CA LEU A 97 13.22 -1.04 10.83
C LEU A 97 12.30 -2.05 11.54
N CYS A 98 12.38 -3.34 11.19
CA CYS A 98 11.63 -4.39 11.87
C CYS A 98 11.96 -4.45 13.37
N ARG A 99 13.24 -4.39 13.73
CA ARG A 99 13.68 -4.43 15.13
C ARG A 99 13.21 -3.21 15.92
N GLU A 100 13.33 -2.01 15.35
CA GLU A 100 12.86 -0.78 16.00
C GLU A 100 11.33 -0.75 16.14
N ALA A 101 10.60 -1.35 15.18
CA ALA A 101 9.15 -1.52 15.28
C ALA A 101 8.73 -2.63 16.27
N GLY A 102 9.67 -3.44 16.78
CA GLY A 102 9.39 -4.59 17.63
C GLY A 102 8.68 -5.73 16.88
N ALA A 103 8.92 -5.86 15.57
CA ALA A 103 8.31 -6.88 14.73
C ALA A 103 9.03 -8.23 14.87
N ASP A 104 8.26 -9.30 14.95
CA ASP A 104 8.71 -10.70 14.85
C ASP A 104 8.55 -11.26 13.42
N ARG A 105 7.85 -10.53 12.55
CA ARG A 105 7.54 -10.91 11.18
C ARG A 105 7.69 -9.73 10.22
N TYR A 106 8.23 -9.99 9.04
CA TYR A 106 8.28 -9.05 7.91
C TYR A 106 7.53 -9.62 6.71
N LEU A 107 6.47 -8.94 6.27
CA LEU A 107 5.70 -9.32 5.10
C LEU A 107 6.29 -8.66 3.84
N SER A 108 6.79 -9.46 2.91
CA SER A 108 7.35 -9.02 1.63
C SER A 108 6.57 -9.59 0.45
N GLY A 109 6.54 -8.84 -0.65
CA GLY A 109 6.18 -9.42 -1.95
C GLY A 109 7.24 -10.43 -2.40
N ILE A 110 6.88 -11.35 -3.31
CA ILE A 110 7.80 -12.38 -3.83
C ILE A 110 9.08 -11.78 -4.44
N GLY A 111 8.99 -10.60 -5.06
CA GLY A 111 10.14 -9.89 -5.61
C GLY A 111 11.21 -9.50 -4.59
N GLY A 112 10.89 -9.51 -3.28
CA GLY A 112 11.85 -9.23 -2.22
C GLY A 112 12.87 -10.36 -1.97
N LYS A 113 12.58 -11.59 -2.41
CA LYS A 113 13.46 -12.75 -2.21
C LYS A 113 14.88 -12.54 -2.73
N GLY A 114 15.03 -11.75 -3.80
CA GLY A 114 16.32 -11.56 -4.46
C GLY A 114 17.30 -10.66 -3.70
N TYR A 115 16.83 -9.85 -2.74
CA TYR A 115 17.69 -8.88 -2.05
C TYR A 115 17.72 -9.02 -0.52
N LEU A 116 16.77 -9.76 0.07
CA LEU A 116 16.68 -9.92 1.51
C LEU A 116 17.66 -10.97 2.02
N ASP A 117 18.43 -10.62 3.05
CA ASP A 117 19.29 -11.55 3.79
C ASP A 117 18.47 -12.34 4.81
N GLU A 118 17.91 -13.47 4.38
CA GLU A 118 17.06 -14.30 5.24
C GLU A 118 17.80 -14.87 6.47
N ALA A 119 19.12 -15.07 6.36
CA ALA A 119 19.92 -15.58 7.47
C ALA A 119 20.07 -14.51 8.57
N ALA A 120 20.30 -13.25 8.19
CA ALA A 120 20.33 -12.13 9.13
C ALA A 120 18.97 -11.93 9.82
N PHE A 121 17.87 -11.97 9.07
CA PHE A 121 16.51 -11.86 9.64
C PHE A 121 16.23 -12.99 10.64
N ARG A 122 16.52 -14.23 10.26
CA ARG A 122 16.34 -15.40 11.14
C ARG A 122 17.17 -15.29 12.42
N SER A 123 18.42 -14.87 12.30
CA SER A 123 19.33 -14.70 13.45
C SER A 123 18.86 -13.58 14.39
N ALA A 124 18.13 -12.60 13.87
CA ALA A 124 17.53 -11.52 14.64
C ALA A 124 16.12 -11.85 15.19
N GLY A 125 15.61 -13.07 14.96
CA GLY A 125 14.29 -13.48 15.40
C GLY A 125 13.13 -12.88 14.58
N VAL A 126 13.38 -12.45 13.35
CA VAL A 126 12.36 -11.90 12.45
C VAL A 126 12.09 -12.91 11.33
N GLU A 127 10.87 -13.43 11.25
CA GLU A 127 10.43 -14.33 10.17
C GLU A 127 10.04 -13.51 8.93
N ILE A 128 10.60 -13.85 7.77
CA ILE A 128 10.15 -13.26 6.50
C ILE A 128 9.01 -14.10 5.94
N LEU A 129 7.86 -13.45 5.71
CA LEU A 129 6.72 -14.03 5.02
C LEU A 129 6.66 -13.45 3.61
N TYR A 130 6.63 -14.32 2.60
CA TYR A 130 6.48 -13.90 1.21
C TYR A 130 5.04 -14.15 0.74
N ARG A 131 4.38 -13.11 0.22
CA ARG A 131 3.02 -13.24 -0.34
C ARG A 131 3.01 -12.88 -1.83
N PRO A 132 2.41 -13.73 -2.69
CA PRO A 132 2.08 -13.31 -4.05
C PRO A 132 1.02 -12.19 -3.99
N PRO A 133 0.99 -11.28 -4.97
CA PRO A 133 -0.04 -10.25 -5.02
C PRO A 133 -1.39 -10.77 -5.54
N VAL A 134 -1.50 -12.07 -5.76
CA VAL A 134 -2.67 -12.72 -6.35
C VAL A 134 -3.76 -12.87 -5.29
N LEU A 135 -4.95 -12.34 -5.58
CA LEU A 135 -6.14 -12.54 -4.77
C LEU A 135 -6.69 -13.97 -4.94
N PRO A 136 -7.18 -14.60 -3.85
CA PRO A 136 -7.70 -15.97 -3.87
C PRO A 136 -9.02 -16.11 -4.63
N ALA A 137 -9.82 -15.05 -4.73
CA ALA A 137 -11.13 -15.07 -5.39
C ALA A 137 -11.28 -13.89 -6.37
N PRO A 138 -11.96 -14.10 -7.51
CA PRO A 138 -12.30 -13.01 -8.39
C PRO A 138 -13.39 -12.13 -7.77
N TYR A 139 -13.40 -10.86 -8.16
CA TYR A 139 -14.42 -9.89 -7.76
C TYR A 139 -15.02 -9.21 -9.00
N PRO A 140 -16.21 -8.60 -8.90
CA PRO A 140 -16.80 -7.88 -10.02
C PRO A 140 -15.86 -6.77 -10.51
N GLN A 141 -15.59 -6.70 -11.81
CA GLN A 141 -14.81 -5.61 -12.41
C GLN A 141 -15.64 -4.92 -13.49
N GLN A 142 -15.35 -3.63 -13.75
CA GLN A 142 -16.11 -2.79 -14.68
C GLN A 142 -16.18 -3.32 -16.13
N TYR A 143 -15.16 -4.06 -16.56
CA TYR A 143 -15.04 -4.51 -17.94
C TYR A 143 -15.07 -6.05 -18.02
N PRO A 144 -16.20 -6.71 -17.69
CA PRO A 144 -16.26 -8.18 -17.58
C PRO A 144 -15.97 -8.90 -18.91
N LYS A 145 -16.15 -8.22 -20.05
CA LYS A 145 -15.81 -8.74 -21.38
C LYS A 145 -14.30 -8.94 -21.58
N ALA A 146 -13.46 -8.25 -20.81
CA ALA A 146 -12.01 -8.41 -20.84
C ALA A 146 -11.52 -9.61 -20.01
N GLY A 147 -12.43 -10.28 -19.30
CA GLY A 147 -12.08 -11.26 -18.28
C GLY A 147 -11.67 -10.61 -16.96
N PHE A 148 -11.49 -11.44 -15.94
CA PHE A 148 -11.00 -10.98 -14.64
C PHE A 148 -9.49 -10.77 -14.70
N LEU A 149 -9.04 -9.60 -14.23
CA LEU A 149 -7.63 -9.27 -14.07
C LEU A 149 -7.27 -9.26 -12.58
N ASN A 150 -6.35 -10.13 -12.18
CA ASN A 150 -5.79 -10.15 -10.83
C ASN A 150 -4.61 -9.17 -10.71
N ASP A 151 -4.06 -8.99 -9.51
CA ASP A 151 -2.89 -8.12 -9.25
C ASP A 151 -3.11 -6.66 -9.70
N LEU A 152 -4.31 -6.15 -9.42
CA LEU A 152 -4.66 -4.75 -9.65
C LEU A 152 -4.57 -3.92 -8.37
N SER A 153 -4.66 -2.60 -8.55
CA SER A 153 -4.58 -1.63 -7.45
C SER A 153 -5.69 -1.82 -6.40
N MET A 154 -5.43 -1.37 -5.18
CA MET A 154 -6.41 -1.40 -4.09
C MET A 154 -7.71 -0.64 -4.43
N ILE A 155 -7.60 0.47 -5.17
CA ILE A 155 -8.78 1.23 -5.60
C ILE A 155 -9.62 0.45 -6.61
N ASP A 156 -9.05 -0.46 -7.40
CA ASP A 156 -9.83 -1.31 -8.30
C ASP A 156 -10.79 -2.19 -7.50
N LEU A 157 -10.26 -2.88 -6.48
CA LEU A 157 -11.05 -3.72 -5.58
C LEU A 157 -12.11 -2.88 -4.84
N ILE A 158 -11.70 -1.76 -4.22
CA ILE A 158 -12.60 -0.95 -3.39
C ILE A 158 -13.69 -0.28 -4.22
N LEU A 159 -13.38 0.31 -5.37
CA LEU A 159 -14.39 1.02 -6.16
C LEU A 159 -15.40 0.06 -6.79
N ASN A 160 -15.00 -1.18 -7.07
CA ASN A 160 -15.92 -2.19 -7.58
C ASN A 160 -16.73 -2.90 -6.48
N CYS A 161 -16.17 -3.12 -5.29
CA CYS A 161 -16.76 -4.00 -4.27
C CYS A 161 -17.15 -3.29 -2.97
N GLY A 162 -16.71 -2.05 -2.79
CA GLY A 162 -16.90 -1.26 -1.58
C GLY A 162 -16.47 -2.00 -0.31
N ARG A 163 -17.34 -1.99 0.70
CA ARG A 163 -17.08 -2.58 2.02
C ARG A 163 -16.90 -4.11 2.01
N GLN A 164 -17.20 -4.78 0.90
CA GLN A 164 -17.01 -6.23 0.77
C GLN A 164 -15.59 -6.60 0.33
N TRP A 165 -14.67 -5.65 0.16
CA TRP A 165 -13.29 -5.92 -0.29
C TRP A 165 -12.61 -7.09 0.46
N SER A 166 -12.84 -7.24 1.77
CA SER A 166 -12.19 -8.25 2.61
C SER A 166 -12.60 -9.68 2.27
N THR A 167 -13.80 -9.89 1.71
CA THR A 167 -14.27 -11.22 1.31
C THR A 167 -13.46 -11.79 0.17
N TYR A 168 -12.76 -10.93 -0.59
CA TYR A 168 -11.92 -11.33 -1.71
C TYR A 168 -10.45 -11.48 -1.33
N LEU A 169 -10.07 -11.16 -0.08
CA LEU A 169 -8.73 -11.38 0.47
C LEU A 169 -8.62 -12.63 1.33
N ASP A 170 -9.76 -13.20 1.75
CA ASP A 170 -9.78 -14.33 2.67
C ASP A 170 -9.38 -15.62 1.93
N ASP A 171 -8.20 -16.11 2.29
CA ASP A 171 -7.67 -17.41 1.90
C ASP A 171 -7.85 -18.45 3.03
N GLY A 172 -8.61 -18.11 4.08
CA GLY A 172 -8.79 -18.91 5.29
C GLY A 172 -7.70 -18.71 6.35
N ASN A 173 -6.63 -17.93 6.08
CA ASN A 173 -5.50 -17.76 7.00
C ASN A 173 -5.51 -16.47 7.83
N LEU A 174 -6.49 -15.57 7.63
CA LEU A 174 -6.63 -14.34 8.45
C LEU A 174 -7.10 -14.61 9.90
N SER A 175 -7.36 -15.88 10.24
CA SER A 175 -7.89 -16.32 11.54
C SER A 175 -6.83 -16.65 12.58
N ARG A 176 -5.52 -16.56 12.29
CA ARG A 176 -4.52 -16.65 13.37
C ARG A 176 -4.47 -15.33 14.12
N PRO A 177 -4.94 -15.27 15.38
CA PRO A 177 -4.79 -14.06 16.18
C PRO A 177 -3.31 -13.68 16.24
N LEU A 178 -3.02 -12.39 16.16
CA LEU A 178 -1.74 -11.82 16.58
C LEU A 178 -1.61 -12.11 18.08
N SER A 179 -1.16 -13.32 18.41
CA SER A 179 -0.90 -13.71 19.79
C SER A 179 0.26 -12.87 20.28
N ARG A 180 -0.04 -11.76 20.94
CA ARG A 180 0.88 -11.14 21.89
C ARG A 180 1.17 -12.20 22.94
N GLN A 181 2.32 -12.86 22.85
CA GLN A 181 2.95 -13.34 24.06
C GLN A 181 3.38 -12.09 24.83
N ALA A 182 2.53 -11.65 25.75
CA ALA A 182 2.97 -10.84 26.87
C ALA A 182 3.91 -11.72 27.70
N GLY A 183 5.22 -11.59 27.45
CA GLY A 183 6.25 -12.06 28.36
C GLY A 183 6.39 -11.05 29.50
N GLY A 184 6.33 -11.57 30.73
CA GLY A 184 6.32 -10.83 31.99
C GLY A 184 7.64 -10.23 32.43
#